data_AF-A0A6J7KLC3-F1
#
_entry.id   AF-A0A6J7KLC3-F1
#
_cell.length_a   1.000
_cell.length_b   1.000
_cell.length_c   1.000
_cell.angle_alpha   90.00
_cell.angle_beta   90.00
_cell.angle_gamma   90.00
#
_symmetry.space_group_name_H-M   'P 1'
#
loop_
_entity.id
_entity.type
_entity.pdbx_description
1 polymer ?
#
loop_
_entity_poly.entity_id
_entity_poly.type
_entity_poly.pdbx_seq_one_letter_code
_entity_poly.pdbx_strand_id
1 'polypeptide(L)'
;MNRRLRAREQEGFTLIELLVVMVIIGILASIAIPTFLNQRQNGYRASMKSDLKNAATFVESAAVNTSGNYTSISGFTVGVGLPTALGSVQSANVTLTTNAVSATDFCLRATHASLPTTEIWYLSKSSGGNPTSTKPVGCA
;
A
#
# COMPACT_ATOMS: atom_id res chain seq x y z
N MET A 1 -45.33 7.79 56.29
CA MET A 1 -45.11 7.51 54.85
C MET A 1 -43.73 6.87 54.71
N ASN A 2 -43.63 5.55 54.93
CA ASN A 2 -42.34 4.86 55.06
C ASN A 2 -41.87 4.31 53.70
N ARG A 3 -40.97 5.05 53.05
CA ARG A 3 -40.34 4.65 51.78
C ARG A 3 -39.18 3.69 52.11
N ARG A 4 -39.41 2.38 52.03
CA ARG A 4 -38.34 1.37 52.10
C ARG A 4 -37.50 1.49 50.81
N LEU A 5 -36.32 2.08 50.91
CA LEU A 5 -35.31 2.06 49.85
C LEU A 5 -34.83 0.61 49.69
N ARG A 6 -35.28 -0.08 48.64
CA ARG A 6 -34.70 -1.37 48.26
C ARG A 6 -33.26 -1.11 47.83
N ALA A 7 -32.29 -1.61 48.59
CA ALA A 7 -30.92 -1.71 48.13
C ALA A 7 -30.94 -2.54 46.84
N ARG A 8 -30.50 -1.97 45.73
CA ARG A 8 -30.28 -2.75 44.50
C ARG A 8 -29.20 -3.75 44.81
N GLU A 9 -29.53 -5.04 44.77
CA GLU A 9 -28.55 -6.11 44.83
C GLU A 9 -27.56 -5.87 43.68
N GLN A 10 -26.29 -5.64 44.02
CA GLN A 10 -25.25 -5.61 43.03
C GLN A 10 -24.96 -7.05 42.64
N GLU A 11 -25.56 -7.50 41.55
CA GLU A 11 -25.21 -8.76 40.91
C GLU A 11 -23.76 -8.67 40.46
N GLY A 12 -22.87 -9.41 41.13
CA GLY A 12 -21.46 -9.50 40.79
C GLY A 12 -21.27 -10.42 39.59
N PHE A 13 -20.44 -9.99 38.63
CA PHE A 13 -20.05 -10.81 37.48
C PHE A 13 -19.24 -12.02 37.96
N THR A 14 -19.63 -13.22 37.55
CA THR A 14 -18.95 -14.44 38.00
C THR A 14 -17.65 -14.66 37.23
N LEU A 15 -16.63 -15.24 37.88
CA LEU A 15 -15.37 -15.58 37.20
C LEU A 15 -15.59 -16.58 36.05
N ILE A 16 -16.60 -17.46 36.16
CA ILE A 16 -16.92 -18.42 35.11
C ILE A 16 -17.52 -17.74 33.87
N GLU A 17 -18.30 -16.67 34.04
CA GLU A 17 -18.80 -15.87 32.91
C GLU A 17 -17.65 -15.21 32.16
N LEU A 18 -16.63 -14.68 32.86
CA LEU A 18 -15.48 -14.07 32.18
C LEU A 18 -14.64 -15.13 31.47
N LEU A 19 -14.55 -16.33 32.04
CA LEU A 19 -13.79 -17.43 31.46
C LEU A 19 -14.40 -17.89 30.13
N VAL A 20 -15.71 -18.13 30.08
CA VAL A 20 -16.37 -18.56 28.83
C VAL A 20 -16.28 -17.49 27.75
N VAL A 21 -16.41 -16.21 28.11
CA VAL A 21 -16.28 -15.09 27.16
C VAL A 21 -14.88 -15.04 26.55
N MET A 22 -13.83 -15.18 27.36
CA MET A 22 -12.45 -15.20 26.85
C MET A 22 -12.18 -16.39 25.93
N VAL A 23 -12.77 -17.56 26.21
CA VAL A 23 -12.68 -18.73 25.32
C VAL A 23 -13.31 -18.41 23.96
N ILE A 24 -14.50 -17.82 23.94
CA ILE A 24 -15.19 -17.48 22.68
C ILE A 24 -14.41 -16.41 21.90
N ILE A 25 -13.96 -15.34 22.56
CA ILE A 25 -13.14 -14.29 21.92
C ILE A 25 -11.83 -14.88 21.39
N GLY A 26 -11.20 -15.81 22.11
CA GLY A 26 -10.00 -16.51 21.67
C GLY A 26 -10.21 -17.27 20.36
N ILE A 27 -11.31 -18.00 20.24
CA ILE A 27 -11.67 -18.73 19.00
C ILE A 27 -11.86 -17.73 17.85
N LEU A 28 -12.63 -16.66 18.06
CA LEU A 28 -12.88 -15.65 17.03
C LEU A 28 -11.59 -14.92 16.61
N ALA A 29 -10.75 -14.54 17.58
CA ALA A 29 -9.48 -13.85 17.33
C ALA A 29 -8.51 -14.70 16.51
N SER A 30 -8.47 -16.02 16.75
CA SER A 30 -7.58 -16.93 16.03
C SER A 30 -7.82 -16.95 14.51
N ILE A 31 -9.07 -16.72 14.07
CA ILE A 31 -9.46 -16.66 12.65
C ILE A 31 -9.36 -15.21 12.12
N ALA A 32 -9.78 -14.24 12.94
CA ALA A 32 -9.86 -12.84 12.53
C ALA A 32 -8.48 -12.19 12.36
N ILE A 33 -7.50 -12.50 13.23
CA ILE A 33 -6.17 -11.87 13.18
C ILE A 33 -5.43 -12.16 11.87
N PRO A 34 -5.22 -13.44 11.44
CA PRO A 34 -4.47 -13.71 10.21
C PRO A 34 -5.16 -13.14 8.97
N THR A 35 -6.49 -13.20 8.92
CA THR A 35 -7.26 -12.67 7.79
C THR A 35 -7.19 -11.14 7.72
N PHE A 36 -7.27 -10.45 8.85
CA PHE A 36 -7.08 -9.00 8.92
C PHE A 36 -5.68 -8.57 8.50
N LEU A 37 -4.63 -9.28 8.94
CA LEU A 37 -3.26 -8.99 8.54
C LEU A 37 -3.05 -9.16 7.03
N ASN A 38 -3.63 -10.21 6.43
CA ASN A 38 -3.56 -10.41 4.99
C ASN A 38 -4.29 -9.30 4.21
N GLN A 39 -5.50 -8.93 4.64
CA GLN A 39 -6.26 -7.82 4.05
C GLN A 39 -5.49 -6.51 4.09
N ARG A 40 -4.86 -6.21 5.23
CA ARG A 40 -4.00 -5.02 5.39
C ARG A 40 -2.81 -5.04 4.42
N GLN A 41 -2.14 -6.18 4.26
CA GLN A 41 -1.08 -6.33 3.25
C GLN A 41 -1.59 -6.15 1.81
N ASN A 42 -2.78 -6.66 1.50
CA ASN A 42 -3.41 -6.44 0.19
C ASN A 42 -3.76 -4.97 -0.05
N GLY A 43 -4.15 -4.23 1.00
CA GLY A 43 -4.30 -2.78 0.97
C GLY A 43 -3.01 -2.06 0.61
N TYR A 44 -1.88 -2.47 1.19
CA TYR A 44 -0.56 -1.95 0.84
C TYR A 44 -0.18 -2.24 -0.62
N ARG A 45 -0.44 -3.45 -1.11
CA ARG A 45 -0.26 -3.81 -2.52
C ARG A 45 -1.12 -2.96 -3.44
N ALA A 46 -2.39 -2.74 -3.08
CA ALA A 46 -3.31 -1.92 -3.87
C ALA A 46 -2.85 -0.46 -3.94
N SER A 47 -2.39 0.09 -2.81
CA SER A 47 -1.81 1.44 -2.73
C SER A 47 -0.57 1.58 -3.64
N MET A 48 0.40 0.66 -3.55
CA MET A 48 1.56 0.66 -4.47
C MET A 48 1.14 0.61 -5.94
N LYS A 49 0.18 -0.25 -6.30
CA LYS A 49 -0.32 -0.37 -7.67
C LYS A 49 -1.01 0.90 -8.16
N SER A 50 -1.77 1.56 -7.30
CA SER A 50 -2.42 2.83 -7.60
C SER A 50 -1.39 3.93 -7.82
N ASP A 51 -0.43 4.04 -6.91
CA ASP A 51 0.67 5.01 -6.99
C ASP A 51 1.50 4.83 -8.27
N LEU A 52 1.81 3.58 -8.66
CA LEU A 52 2.47 3.28 -9.93
C LEU A 52 1.67 3.76 -11.14
N LYS A 53 0.35 3.56 -11.17
CA LYS A 53 -0.51 4.01 -12.28
C LYS A 53 -0.60 5.53 -12.35
N ASN A 54 -0.70 6.18 -11.20
CA ASN A 54 -0.71 7.64 -11.10
C ASN A 54 0.63 8.22 -11.59
N ALA A 55 1.75 7.63 -11.14
CA ALA A 55 3.09 8.01 -11.59
C ALA A 55 3.29 7.77 -13.10
N ALA A 56 2.79 6.65 -13.64
CA ALA A 56 2.85 6.37 -15.08
C ALA A 56 2.09 7.41 -15.89
N THR A 57 0.88 7.77 -15.44
CA THR A 57 0.06 8.83 -16.08
C THR A 57 0.79 10.18 -16.07
N PHE A 58 1.51 10.49 -14.98
CA PHE A 58 2.31 11.69 -14.91
C PHE A 58 3.52 11.64 -15.85
N VAL A 59 4.26 10.54 -15.90
CA VAL A 59 5.43 10.41 -16.78
C VAL A 59 5.00 10.54 -18.24
N GLU A 60 3.87 9.95 -18.62
CA GLU A 60 3.30 10.08 -19.96
C GLU A 60 2.89 11.53 -20.28
N SER A 61 2.33 12.27 -19.31
CA SER A 61 1.99 13.68 -19.52
C SER A 61 3.24 14.57 -19.63
N ALA A 62 4.28 14.29 -18.86
CA ALA A 62 5.56 15.00 -18.93
C ALA A 62 6.29 14.73 -20.25
N ALA A 63 6.17 13.52 -20.81
CA ALA A 63 6.75 13.16 -22.09
C ALA A 63 6.18 13.97 -23.26
N VAL A 64 4.95 14.50 -23.16
CA VAL A 64 4.33 15.36 -24.19
C VAL A 64 5.19 16.59 -24.49
N ASN A 65 5.75 17.22 -23.45
CA ASN A 65 6.61 18.40 -23.59
C ASN A 65 8.01 18.06 -24.14
N THR A 66 8.34 16.77 -24.19
CA THR A 66 9.64 16.25 -24.63
C THR A 66 9.50 15.45 -25.93
N SER A 67 8.42 15.69 -26.69
CA SER A 67 8.13 15.00 -27.96
C SER A 67 8.12 13.46 -27.83
N GLY A 68 7.67 12.95 -26.68
CA GLY A 68 7.60 11.52 -26.40
C GLY A 68 8.93 10.89 -25.96
N ASN A 69 9.98 11.70 -25.71
CA ASN A 69 11.27 11.22 -25.23
C ASN A 69 11.33 11.19 -23.69
N TYR A 70 11.31 10.00 -23.09
CA TYR A 70 11.37 9.85 -21.62
C TYR A 70 12.74 10.17 -21.02
N THR A 71 13.83 10.11 -21.80
CA THR A 71 15.19 10.39 -21.30
C THR A 71 15.45 11.87 -21.03
N SER A 72 14.71 12.77 -21.70
CA SER A 72 14.86 14.21 -21.50
C SER A 72 13.86 14.81 -20.50
N ILE A 73 13.07 13.96 -19.83
CA ILE A 73 12.25 14.39 -18.68
C ILE A 73 13.17 14.64 -17.48
N SER A 74 13.21 15.89 -17.01
CA SER A 74 14.02 16.28 -15.86
C SER A 74 13.62 15.49 -14.60
N GLY A 75 14.62 14.93 -13.90
CA GLY A 75 14.45 14.18 -12.66
C GLY A 75 14.04 12.71 -12.85
N PHE A 76 14.06 12.21 -14.09
CA PHE A 76 13.89 10.80 -14.39
C PHE A 76 15.23 10.04 -14.26
N THR A 77 15.79 10.02 -13.05
CA THR A 77 17.11 9.44 -12.76
C THR A 77 16.99 8.15 -11.94
N VAL A 78 17.77 7.13 -12.29
CA VAL A 78 17.76 5.83 -11.60
C VAL A 78 18.09 5.99 -10.12
N GLY A 79 17.18 5.55 -9.25
CA GLY A 79 17.43 5.45 -7.81
C GLY A 79 17.27 6.75 -7.01
N VAL A 80 16.89 7.85 -7.66
CA VAL A 80 16.27 8.98 -6.94
C VAL A 80 14.75 8.78 -6.97
N GLY A 81 14.07 9.10 -5.88
CA GLY A 81 12.61 9.05 -5.85
C GLY A 81 12.00 9.91 -6.97
N LEU A 82 10.72 9.70 -7.29
CA LEU A 82 10.02 10.58 -8.24
C LEU A 82 10.29 12.04 -7.83
N PRO A 83 10.71 12.90 -8.76
CA PRO A 83 10.84 14.33 -8.49
C PRO A 83 9.52 14.84 -7.93
N THR A 84 9.57 15.65 -6.89
CA THR A 84 8.40 16.41 -6.39
C THR A 84 7.77 17.26 -7.50
N ALA A 85 8.57 17.64 -8.51
CA ALA A 85 8.12 18.29 -9.74
C ALA A 85 7.21 17.41 -10.63
N LEU A 86 7.25 16.08 -10.44
CA LEU A 86 6.32 15.14 -11.09
C LEU A 86 5.01 14.95 -10.33
N GLY A 87 4.67 15.86 -9.40
CA GLY A 87 3.39 15.83 -8.68
C GLY A 87 3.18 14.55 -7.87
N SER A 88 4.19 14.12 -7.11
CA SER A 88 4.20 12.87 -6.34
C SER A 88 2.95 12.70 -5.47
N VAL A 89 1.95 11.95 -5.99
CA VAL A 89 0.87 11.35 -5.20
C VAL A 89 1.41 10.02 -4.69
N GLN A 90 2.28 10.11 -3.68
CA GLN A 90 2.84 8.95 -3.01
C GLN A 90 2.05 8.69 -1.75
N SER A 91 1.45 7.50 -1.67
CA SER A 91 0.81 7.03 -0.45
C SER A 91 1.86 6.85 0.66
N ALA A 92 1.45 7.04 1.91
CA ALA A 92 2.34 6.91 3.06
C ALA A 92 3.06 5.54 3.05
N ASN A 93 4.37 5.55 3.31
CA ASN A 93 5.25 4.37 3.35
C ASN A 93 5.45 3.62 2.03
N VAL A 94 4.89 4.09 0.91
CA VAL A 94 5.30 3.65 -0.42
C VAL A 94 6.58 4.38 -0.77
N THR A 95 7.54 3.72 -1.42
CA THR A 95 8.73 4.32 -2.04
C THR A 95 8.65 4.07 -3.53
N LEU A 96 8.59 5.14 -4.32
CA LEU A 96 8.59 5.07 -5.78
C LEU A 96 9.94 5.48 -6.33
N THR A 97 10.43 4.73 -7.32
CA THR A 97 11.66 5.03 -8.06
C THR A 97 11.37 4.96 -9.55
N THR A 98 12.10 5.74 -10.33
CA THR A 98 11.91 5.85 -11.78
C THR A 98 13.20 5.62 -12.55
N ASN A 99 13.07 5.17 -13.80
CA ASN A 99 14.20 4.98 -14.71
C ASN A 99 13.76 5.12 -16.19
N ALA A 100 14.47 5.93 -16.98
CA ALA A 100 14.38 5.88 -18.44
C ALA A 100 15.18 4.70 -18.96
N VAL A 101 14.43 3.69 -19.41
CA VAL A 101 15.01 2.54 -20.08
C VAL A 101 15.46 2.92 -21.49
N SER A 102 14.70 3.78 -22.17
CA SER A 102 15.05 4.34 -23.48
C SER A 102 14.29 5.65 -23.73
N ALA A 103 14.49 6.25 -24.91
CA ALA A 103 13.67 7.40 -25.31
C ALA A 103 12.18 7.09 -25.37
N THR A 104 11.78 5.83 -25.62
CA THR A 104 10.38 5.45 -25.83
C THR A 104 9.84 4.48 -24.79
N ASP A 105 10.63 4.13 -23.77
CA ASP A 105 10.22 3.23 -22.70
C ASP A 105 10.76 3.71 -21.35
N PHE A 106 9.98 3.44 -20.32
CA PHE A 106 10.21 3.92 -18.98
C PHE A 106 9.86 2.82 -17.99
N CYS A 107 10.50 2.86 -16.83
CA CYS A 107 10.22 1.93 -15.75
C CYS A 107 10.00 2.66 -14.44
N LEU A 108 8.97 2.23 -13.73
CA LEU A 108 8.62 2.64 -12.39
C LEU A 108 8.71 1.43 -11.47
N ARG A 109 9.18 1.66 -10.25
CA ARG A 109 9.29 0.64 -9.22
C ARG A 109 8.72 1.15 -7.91
N ALA A 110 7.92 0.34 -7.24
CA ALA A 110 7.32 0.62 -5.95
C ALA A 110 7.68 -0.45 -4.89
N THR A 111 7.96 0.00 -3.68
CA THR A 111 8.10 -0.83 -2.48
C THR A 111 7.31 -0.21 -1.31
N HIS A 112 6.88 -1.01 -0.34
CA HIS A 112 6.17 -0.51 0.84
C HIS A 112 6.89 -0.90 2.13
N ALA A 113 7.07 0.03 3.08
CA ALA A 113 7.88 -0.20 4.28
C ALA A 113 7.34 -1.32 5.21
N SER A 114 6.03 -1.59 5.16
CA SER A 114 5.40 -2.67 5.95
C SER A 114 5.27 -4.02 5.20
N LEU A 115 5.78 -4.12 3.97
CA LEU A 115 5.89 -5.39 3.24
C LEU A 115 7.36 -5.83 3.20
N PRO A 116 7.65 -7.12 2.96
CA PRO A 116 9.02 -7.58 2.75
C PRO A 116 9.68 -6.76 1.63
N THR A 117 10.94 -6.35 1.82
CA THR A 117 11.70 -5.57 0.82
C THR A 117 11.91 -6.30 -0.50
N THR A 118 11.73 -7.63 -0.49
CA THR A 118 11.72 -8.49 -1.67
C THR A 118 10.45 -8.34 -2.51
N GLU A 119 9.36 -7.81 -1.94
CA GLU A 119 8.11 -7.60 -2.65
C GLU A 119 8.13 -6.25 -3.38
N ILE A 120 8.49 -6.32 -4.65
CA ILE A 120 8.63 -5.16 -5.51
C ILE A 120 7.58 -5.22 -6.62
N TRP A 121 6.93 -4.09 -6.88
CA TRP A 121 6.03 -3.93 -8.01
C TRP A 121 6.65 -2.98 -9.04
N TYR A 122 6.48 -3.33 -10.31
CA TYR A 122 7.01 -2.60 -11.44
C TYR A 122 5.86 -2.17 -12.36
N LEU A 123 6.05 -1.05 -13.05
CA LEU A 123 5.20 -0.65 -14.18
C LEU A 123 6.10 -0.07 -15.25
N SER A 124 5.98 -0.59 -16.46
CA SER A 124 6.68 -0.07 -17.64
C SER A 124 5.69 0.18 -18.78
N LYS A 125 6.10 0.98 -19.75
CA LYS A 125 5.28 1.19 -20.95
C LYS A 125 5.22 -0.08 -21.79
N SER A 126 6.36 -0.76 -21.95
CA SER A 126 6.44 -2.06 -22.66
C SER A 126 5.60 -3.17 -22.03
N SER A 127 5.29 -3.10 -20.73
CA SER A 127 4.37 -4.03 -20.05
C SER A 127 2.89 -3.63 -20.12
N GLY A 128 2.51 -2.73 -21.03
CA GLY A 128 1.11 -2.33 -21.25
C GLY A 128 0.53 -1.46 -20.13
N GLY A 129 1.38 -0.79 -19.34
CA GLY A 129 0.92 0.15 -18.30
C GLY A 129 0.22 -0.49 -17.10
N ASN A 130 0.29 -1.82 -16.94
CA ASN A 130 -0.28 -2.51 -15.78
C ASN A 130 0.82 -2.90 -14.77
N PRO A 131 0.62 -2.68 -13.45
CA PRO A 131 1.57 -3.11 -12.43
C PRO A 131 1.79 -4.62 -12.42
N THR A 132 3.05 -5.03 -12.34
CA THR A 132 3.52 -6.41 -12.36
C THR A 132 4.55 -6.66 -11.26
N SER A 133 4.62 -7.88 -10.73
CA SER A 133 5.66 -8.29 -9.78
C SER A 133 6.93 -8.82 -10.48
N THR A 134 6.84 -9.18 -11.77
CA THR A 134 8.00 -9.60 -12.55
C THR A 134 8.74 -8.39 -13.07
N LYS A 135 10.05 -8.35 -12.84
CA LYS A 135 10.94 -7.27 -13.27
C LYS A 135 10.96 -7.16 -14.81
N PRO A 136 10.47 -6.04 -15.39
CA PRO A 136 10.58 -5.81 -16.83
C PRO A 136 12.03 -5.60 -17.26
N VAL A 137 12.32 -5.81 -18.55
CA VAL A 137 13.65 -5.60 -19.13
C VAL A 137 14.08 -4.14 -18.98
N GLY A 138 15.32 -3.90 -18.57
CA GLY A 138 15.87 -2.54 -18.41
C GLY A 138 15.41 -1.79 -17.14
N CYS A 139 14.48 -2.34 -16.36
CA CYS A 139 14.19 -1.84 -15.02
C CYS A 139 15.38 -2.09 -14.07
N ALA A 140 15.58 -1.20 -13.08
CA ALA A 140 16.60 -1.33 -12.04
C ALA A 140 16.02 -1.93 -10.75
#